data_AF-A0A3M2S309-F1
#
_entry.id   AF-A0A3M2S309-F1
#
_cell.length_a   1.000
_cell.length_b   1.000
_cell.length_c   1.000
_cell.angle_alpha   90.00
_cell.angle_beta   90.00
_cell.angle_gamma   90.00
#
_symmetry.space_group_name_H-M   'P 1'
#
loop_
_entity.id
_entity.type
_entity.pdbx_description
1 polymer ?
#
loop_
_entity_poly.entity_id
_entity_poly.type
_entity_poly.pdbx_seq_one_letter_code
_entity_poly.pdbx_strand_id
1 'polypeptide(L)'
;MGINSTDYIAFTNEAARTSEAEQAIVTYTQQDTRNFGSATVLCTPMKQGKKSWHKGGTNPNAREHITVAFQGPTGKHITTLHIDRRGRRV
;
A
#
# COMPACT_ATOMS: atom_id res chain seq x y z
N MET A 1 9.59 -4.09 -13.60
CA MET A 1 10.27 -2.92 -12.98
C MET A 1 9.35 -2.43 -11.88
N GLY A 2 9.83 -2.45 -10.64
CA GLY A 2 9.05 -2.11 -9.45
C GLY A 2 9.47 -0.77 -8.86
N ILE A 3 8.79 -0.36 -7.80
CA ILE A 3 9.13 0.84 -7.04
C ILE A 3 10.38 0.53 -6.21
N ASN A 4 11.47 1.24 -6.46
CA ASN A 4 12.77 1.04 -5.82
C ASN A 4 13.17 2.17 -4.85
N SER A 5 12.38 3.24 -4.77
CA SER A 5 12.53 4.33 -3.80
C SER A 5 11.18 4.65 -3.15
N THR A 6 11.22 5.04 -1.88
CA THR A 6 10.06 5.53 -1.12
C THR A 6 9.55 6.88 -1.62
N ASP A 7 10.32 7.59 -2.46
CA ASP A 7 9.90 8.85 -3.08
C ASP A 7 8.70 8.69 -4.03
N TYR A 8 8.49 7.48 -4.55
CA TYR A 8 7.35 7.15 -5.40
C TYR A 8 6.14 6.62 -4.62
N ILE A 9 6.17 6.73 -3.30
CA ILE A 9 5.11 6.26 -2.40
C ILE A 9 4.48 7.47 -1.71
N ALA A 10 3.20 7.67 -1.94
CA ALA A 10 2.38 8.71 -1.30
C ALA A 10 1.34 8.09 -0.37
N PHE A 11 0.83 8.88 0.58
CA PHE A 11 -0.27 8.51 1.46
C PHE A 11 -1.40 9.52 1.30
N THR A 12 -2.65 9.07 1.25
CA THR A 12 -3.80 10.00 1.31
C THR A 12 -3.86 10.77 2.62
N ASN A 13 -3.17 10.28 3.66
CA ASN A 13 -2.87 10.99 4.88
C ASN A 13 -1.39 10.76 5.26
N GLU A 14 -0.52 11.73 4.96
CA GLU A 14 0.92 11.65 5.25
C GLU A 14 1.24 11.46 6.74
N ALA A 15 0.37 11.91 7.66
CA ALA A 15 0.58 11.67 9.10
C ALA A 15 0.48 10.19 9.50
N ALA A 16 -0.01 9.32 8.61
CA ALA A 16 -0.09 7.87 8.83
C ALA A 16 1.07 7.11 8.16
N ARG A 17 1.98 7.82 7.47
CA ARG A 17 3.13 7.22 6.79
C ARG A 17 4.01 6.49 7.79
N THR A 18 4.40 5.27 7.45
CA THR A 18 5.28 4.42 8.26
C THR A 18 6.26 3.70 7.36
N SER A 19 7.50 3.55 7.80
CA SER A 19 8.55 2.82 7.06
C SER A 19 8.15 1.37 6.78
N GLU A 20 7.35 0.76 7.65
CA GLU A 20 6.80 -0.58 7.47
C GLU A 20 5.88 -0.67 6.24
N ALA A 21 5.01 0.34 6.03
CA ALA A 21 4.11 0.36 4.88
C ALA A 21 4.88 0.59 3.57
N GLU A 22 5.88 1.48 3.60
CA GLU A 22 6.76 1.71 2.46
C GLU A 22 7.52 0.44 2.07
N GLN A 23 8.12 -0.23 3.05
CA GLN A 23 8.87 -1.46 2.82
C GLN A 23 7.96 -2.58 2.27
N ALA A 24 6.72 -2.70 2.78
CA ALA A 24 5.76 -3.67 2.27
C ALA A 24 5.43 -3.42 0.78
N ILE A 25 5.28 -2.17 0.38
CA ILE A 25 5.01 -1.79 -1.03
C ILE A 25 6.21 -2.11 -1.92
N VAL A 26 7.42 -1.71 -1.50
CA VAL A 26 8.66 -2.02 -2.25
C VAL A 26 8.77 -3.54 -2.43
N THR A 27 8.61 -4.30 -1.34
CA THR A 27 8.66 -5.77 -1.36
C THR A 27 7.62 -6.37 -2.32
N TYR A 28 6.39 -5.88 -2.29
CA TYR A 28 5.34 -6.33 -3.21
C TYR A 28 5.72 -6.09 -4.67
N THR A 29 6.13 -4.86 -5.01
CA THR A 29 6.44 -4.49 -6.40
C THR A 29 7.68 -5.17 -6.96
N GLN A 30 8.57 -5.68 -6.11
CA GLN A 30 9.71 -6.51 -6.53
C GLN A 30 9.31 -7.92 -6.93
N GLN A 31 8.19 -8.44 -6.40
CA GLN A 31 7.70 -9.79 -6.67
C GLN A 31 6.70 -9.84 -7.84
N ASP A 32 6.14 -8.70 -8.21
CA ASP A 32 5.11 -8.60 -9.24
C ASP A 32 5.74 -8.18 -10.58
N THR A 33 5.24 -8.77 -11.67
CA THR A 33 5.83 -8.61 -13.02
C THR A 33 5.36 -7.35 -13.74
N ARG A 34 4.34 -6.66 -13.21
CA ARG A 34 3.83 -5.42 -13.80
C ARG A 34 4.85 -4.28 -13.65
N ASN A 35 4.73 -3.30 -14.54
CA ASN A 35 5.61 -2.12 -14.53
C ASN A 35 4.97 -1.02 -13.69
N PHE A 36 5.39 -0.91 -12.42
CA PHE A 36 4.89 0.11 -11.49
C PHE A 36 5.75 1.37 -11.54
N GLY A 37 5.11 2.53 -11.59
CA GLY A 37 5.75 3.84 -11.51
C GLY A 37 5.59 4.51 -10.15
N SER A 38 4.43 4.36 -9.51
CA SER A 38 4.14 4.94 -8.20
C SER A 38 3.04 4.18 -7.45
N ALA A 39 2.95 4.45 -6.16
CA ALA A 39 1.95 3.86 -5.27
C ALA A 39 1.36 4.93 -4.34
N THR A 40 0.04 4.85 -4.11
CA THR A 40 -0.64 5.69 -3.13
C THR A 40 -1.36 4.82 -2.11
N VAL A 41 -0.98 4.95 -0.85
CA VAL A 41 -1.65 4.28 0.28
C VAL A 41 -2.94 5.01 0.61
N LEU A 42 -4.05 4.29 0.42
CA LEU A 42 -5.40 4.76 0.75
C LEU A 42 -5.65 4.49 2.23
N CYS A 43 -5.36 5.49 3.07
CA CYS A 43 -5.55 5.42 4.51
C CYS A 43 -7.04 5.37 4.88
N THR A 44 -7.37 4.66 5.94
CA THR A 44 -8.76 4.55 6.39
C THR A 44 -9.27 5.89 6.96
N PRO A 45 -10.49 6.31 6.59
CA PRO A 45 -11.06 7.58 7.05
C PRO A 45 -11.24 7.60 8.57
N MET A 46 -11.17 8.81 9.13
CA MET A 46 -11.00 9.20 10.55
C MET A 46 -11.70 8.37 11.65
N LYS A 47 -12.77 7.62 11.38
CA LYS A 47 -13.53 6.86 12.39
C LYS A 47 -12.69 5.79 13.13
N GLN A 48 -11.53 5.39 12.60
CA GLN A 48 -10.61 4.42 13.21
C GLN A 48 -9.20 4.98 13.49
N GLY A 49 -9.08 6.30 13.67
CA GLY A 49 -7.80 6.92 14.08
C GLY A 49 -6.80 7.13 12.94
N LYS A 50 -7.28 7.43 11.72
CA LYS A 50 -6.45 7.79 10.55
C LYS A 50 -5.29 6.81 10.29
N LYS A 51 -5.56 5.50 10.33
CA LYS A 51 -4.52 4.47 10.20
C LYS A 51 -4.32 4.08 8.74
N SER A 52 -3.06 3.84 8.35
CA SER A 52 -2.77 3.15 7.10
C SER A 52 -3.11 1.67 7.21
N TRP A 53 -2.71 1.04 8.31
CA TRP A 53 -2.98 -0.38 8.61
C TRP A 53 -4.37 -0.59 9.18
N HIS A 54 -5.10 -1.55 8.61
CA HIS A 54 -6.43 -1.92 9.06
C HIS A 54 -6.67 -3.42 8.89
N LYS A 55 -7.61 -3.96 9.66
CA LYS A 55 -8.12 -5.33 9.48
C LYS A 55 -9.39 -5.27 8.64
N GLY A 56 -9.51 -6.20 7.70
CA GLY A 56 -10.70 -6.31 6.85
C GLY A 56 -11.83 -7.05 7.57
N GLY A 57 -13.04 -6.53 7.46
CA GLY A 57 -14.25 -7.18 7.98
C GLY A 57 -14.31 -7.31 9.50
N THR A 58 -15.11 -8.26 9.98
CA THR A 58 -15.36 -8.49 11.42
C THR A 58 -14.48 -9.59 12.01
N ASN A 59 -13.61 -10.23 11.23
CA ASN A 59 -12.75 -11.31 11.71
C ASN A 59 -11.57 -10.73 12.51
N PRO A 60 -11.50 -10.97 13.84
CA PRO A 60 -10.41 -10.44 14.67
C PRO A 60 -9.03 -11.03 14.32
N ASN A 61 -9.01 -12.21 13.68
CA ASN A 61 -7.81 -12.92 13.26
C ASN A 61 -7.35 -12.54 11.85
N ALA A 62 -8.05 -11.63 11.16
CA ALA A 62 -7.61 -11.14 9.87
C ALA A 62 -6.26 -10.42 10.01
N ARG A 63 -5.38 -10.62 9.02
CA ARG A 63 -4.10 -9.92 8.94
C ARG A 63 -4.36 -8.44 8.72
N GLU A 64 -3.60 -7.61 9.42
CA GLU A 64 -3.53 -6.18 9.10
C GLU A 64 -2.94 -5.99 7.71
N HIS A 65 -3.54 -5.06 6.96
CA HIS A 65 -3.11 -4.70 5.62
C HIS A 65 -3.30 -3.21 5.38
N ILE A 66 -2.62 -2.71 4.35
CA ILE A 66 -2.84 -1.40 3.76
C ILE A 66 -3.56 -1.57 2.41
N THR A 67 -4.35 -0.57 2.02
CA THR A 67 -4.92 -0.50 0.67
C THR A 67 -4.03 0.40 -0.17
N VAL A 68 -3.57 -0.09 -1.32
CA VAL A 68 -2.59 0.62 -2.17
C VAL A 68 -3.11 0.69 -3.59
N ALA A 69 -3.22 1.92 -4.11
CA ALA A 69 -3.48 2.18 -5.52
C ALA A 69 -2.14 2.32 -6.26
N PHE A 70 -1.92 1.45 -7.24
CA PHE A 70 -0.71 1.46 -8.06
C PHE A 70 -0.95 2.15 -9.40
N GLN A 71 0.04 2.92 -9.82
CA GLN A 71 0.08 3.55 -11.14
C GLN A 71 1.33 3.09 -11.90
N GLY A 72 1.25 3.07 -13.23
CA GLY A 72 2.39 2.82 -14.10
C GLY A 72 3.27 4.06 -14.28
N PRO A 73 4.39 3.95 -15.01
CA PRO A 73 5.32 5.07 -15.24
C PRO A 73 4.69 6.30 -15.92
N THR A 74 3.56 6.12 -16.61
CA THR A 74 2.81 7.20 -17.26
C THR A 74 1.73 7.82 -16.37
N GLY A 75 1.66 7.44 -15.08
CA GLY A 75 0.64 7.89 -14.13
C GLY A 75 -0.72 7.20 -14.29
N LYS A 76 -0.90 6.33 -15.28
CA LYS A 76 -2.14 5.56 -15.46
C LYS A 76 -2.32 4.53 -14.34
N HIS A 77 -3.54 4.46 -13.79
CA HIS A 77 -3.90 3.44 -12.81
C HIS A 77 -3.70 2.02 -13.37
N ILE A 78 -3.10 1.14 -12.58
CA ILE A 78 -2.92 -0.28 -12.91
C ILE A 78 -3.88 -1.13 -12.09
N THR A 79 -3.87 -0.96 -10.76
CA THR A 79 -4.64 -1.80 -9.85
C THR A 79 -4.73 -1.18 -8.46
N THR A 80 -5.71 -1.60 -7.66
CA THR A 80 -5.78 -1.34 -6.22
C THR A 80 -5.75 -2.68 -5.49
N LEU A 81 -4.90 -2.81 -4.48
CA LEU A 81 -4.67 -4.07 -3.76
C LEU A 81 -4.56 -3.85 -2.26
N HIS A 82 -4.86 -4.91 -1.50
CA HIS A 82 -4.54 -4.99 -0.08
C HIS A 82 -3.20 -5.70 0.10
N ILE A 83 -2.28 -5.11 0.86
CA ILE A 83 -0.94 -5.62 1.09
C ILE A 83 -0.71 -5.78 2.60
N ASP A 84 -0.29 -6.96 3.05
CA ASP A 84 0.07 -7.19 4.45
C ASP A 84 1.46 -6.61 4.79
N ARG A 85 1.80 -6.62 6.08
CA ARG A 85 3.10 -6.15 6.60
C ARG A 85 4.33 -6.84 5.97
N ARG A 86 4.17 -7.94 5.25
CA ARG A 86 5.24 -8.69 4.58
C ARG A 86 5.28 -8.44 3.07
N GLY A 87 4.49 -7.49 2.55
CA GLY A 87 4.43 -7.23 1.12
C GLY A 87 3.65 -8.28 0.34
N ARG A 88 2.75 -9.04 0.98
CA ARG A 88 1.93 -10.05 0.30
C ARG A 88 0.52 -9.53 0.08
N ARG A 89 -0.07 -9.91 -1.06
CA ARG A 89 -1.48 -9.64 -1.33
C ARG A 89 -2.37 -10.36 -0.30
N VAL A 90 -3.39 -9.66 0.20
CA VAL A 90 -4.46 -10.17 1.08
C VAL A 90 -5.79 -10.17 0.35
#